data_AF-A0A929KA35-F1
#
_entry.id   AF-A0A929KA35-F1
#
_cell.length_a   1.000
_cell.length_b   1.000
_cell.length_c   1.000
_cell.angle_alpha   90.00
_cell.angle_beta   90.00
_cell.angle_gamma   90.00
#
_symmetry.space_group_name_H-M   'P 1'
#
loop_
_entity.id
_entity.type
_entity.pdbx_description
1 polymer ?
#
loop_
_entity_poly.entity_id
_entity_poly.type
_entity_poly.pdbx_seq_one_letter_code
_entity_poly.pdbx_strand_id
1 'polypeptide(L)'
;MKSRYRIFIDSIAEDADLFFFIAAIVMFLLSFFLPEEKWLLIAAPPAFIAAYLLKHFRVASQLVSTKHLPLIFTVGRPIKDVQNALETAQASITELTGFKAFRKVEKIFDVRRDFLLPHKERRLEKDDDWTDYIVDSQHNIRQFVDSVPGEKVYHVFLYGPASLALGLGAVFGSKHKMVIYQRLDGEYTPVIDLRKNLRRIKQPLVEHKYITVSEPQR
;
A
#
# COMPACT_ATOMS: atom_id res chain seq x y z
N MET A 1 -17.80 3.88 10.79
CA MET A 1 -17.20 3.04 9.72
C MET A 1 -17.99 3.28 8.43
N LYS A 2 -17.38 3.77 7.34
CA LYS A 2 -18.11 3.99 6.07
C LYS A 2 -18.58 2.63 5.52
N SER A 3 -19.83 2.53 5.08
CA SER A 3 -20.36 1.28 4.52
C SER A 3 -19.68 0.95 3.18
N ARG A 4 -19.61 -0.34 2.82
CA ARG A 4 -19.08 -0.79 1.51
C ARG A 4 -19.77 -0.06 0.36
N TYR A 5 -21.09 0.13 0.50
CA TYR A 5 -21.93 0.83 -0.46
C TYR A 5 -21.50 2.30 -0.62
N ARG A 6 -21.25 3.02 0.48
CA ARG A 6 -20.82 4.42 0.39
C ARG A 6 -19.47 4.57 -0.31
N ILE A 7 -18.50 3.71 0.01
CA ILE A 7 -17.18 3.69 -0.65
C ILE A 7 -17.32 3.40 -2.16
N PHE A 8 -18.24 2.51 -2.53
CA PHE A 8 -18.52 2.20 -3.92
C PHE A 8 -19.14 3.39 -4.67
N ILE A 9 -20.15 4.03 -4.09
CA ILE A 9 -20.80 5.22 -4.67
C ILE A 9 -19.80 6.38 -4.79
N ASP A 10 -19.03 6.65 -3.73
CA ASP A 10 -17.98 7.69 -3.74
C ASP A 10 -16.95 7.39 -4.85
N SER A 11 -16.56 6.12 -5.04
CA SER A 11 -15.63 5.75 -6.11
C SER A 11 -16.23 5.88 -7.52
N ILE A 12 -17.55 5.78 -7.70
CA ILE A 12 -18.20 5.94 -9.01
C ILE A 12 -18.40 7.42 -9.33
N ALA A 13 -18.79 8.22 -8.34
CA ALA A 13 -19.07 9.65 -8.50
C ALA A 13 -17.84 10.45 -8.90
N GLU A 14 -16.65 10.00 -8.49
CA GLU A 14 -15.39 10.69 -8.74
C GLU A 14 -14.72 10.33 -10.08
N ASP A 15 -15.15 9.28 -10.77
CA ASP A 15 -14.52 8.85 -12.01
C ASP A 15 -15.06 9.68 -13.19
N ALA A 16 -14.17 10.27 -13.99
CA ALA A 16 -14.56 10.98 -15.21
C ALA A 16 -15.30 10.05 -16.20
N ASP A 17 -15.06 8.74 -16.05
CA ASP A 17 -15.75 7.65 -16.74
C ASP A 17 -17.26 7.58 -16.43
N LEU A 18 -17.75 8.31 -15.41
CA LEU A 18 -19.18 8.45 -15.15
C LEU A 18 -19.94 9.01 -16.36
N PHE A 19 -19.31 9.91 -17.12
CA PHE A 19 -19.88 10.43 -18.36
C PHE A 19 -20.07 9.31 -19.40
N PHE A 20 -19.07 8.46 -19.59
CA PHE A 20 -19.17 7.30 -20.50
C PHE A 20 -20.18 6.28 -20.01
N PHE A 21 -20.31 6.11 -18.70
CA PHE A 21 -21.34 5.26 -18.10
C PHE A 21 -22.75 5.79 -18.38
N ILE A 22 -22.98 7.08 -18.17
CA ILE A 22 -24.26 7.74 -18.49
C ILE A 22 -24.54 7.66 -20.00
N ALA A 23 -23.54 7.95 -20.84
CA ALA A 23 -23.67 7.85 -22.29
C ALA A 23 -24.00 6.41 -22.73
N ALA A 24 -23.41 5.39 -22.11
CA ALA A 24 -23.72 3.98 -22.37
C ALA A 24 -25.17 3.64 -21.98
N ILE A 25 -25.66 4.15 -20.84
CA ILE A 25 -27.08 3.98 -20.45
C ILE A 25 -28.00 4.66 -21.44
N VAL A 26 -27.69 5.88 -21.87
CA VAL A 26 -28.50 6.62 -22.85
C VAL A 26 -28.51 5.88 -24.19
N MET A 27 -27.35 5.42 -24.68
CA MET A 27 -27.24 4.62 -25.90
C MET A 27 -28.03 3.31 -25.80
N PHE A 28 -28.00 2.64 -24.64
CA PHE A 28 -28.80 1.46 -24.38
C PHE A 28 -30.31 1.75 -24.46
N LEU A 29 -30.77 2.83 -23.83
CA LEU A 29 -32.17 3.24 -23.88
C LEU A 29 -32.60 3.61 -25.29
N LEU A 30 -31.75 4.30 -26.05
CA LEU A 30 -32.01 4.65 -27.45
C LEU A 30 -32.06 3.41 -28.36
N SER A 31 -31.35 2.32 -28.00
CA SER A 31 -31.35 1.09 -28.80
C SER A 31 -32.71 0.39 -28.86
N PHE A 32 -33.60 0.62 -27.88
CA PHE A 32 -34.98 0.11 -27.91
C PHE A 32 -35.83 0.71 -29.04
N PHE A 33 -35.40 1.83 -29.63
CA PHE A 33 -36.11 2.50 -30.73
C PHE A 33 -35.54 2.15 -32.12
N LEU A 34 -34.51 1.28 -32.19
CA LEU A 34 -33.90 0.88 -33.45
C LEU A 34 -34.45 -0.47 -33.95
N PRO A 35 -34.64 -0.65 -35.27
CA PRO A 35 -35.20 -1.88 -35.85
C PRO A 35 -34.33 -3.13 -35.61
N GLU A 36 -34.98 -4.30 -35.63
CA GLU A 36 -34.59 -5.58 -34.98
C GLU A 36 -33.20 -6.16 -35.31
N GLU A 37 -32.54 -5.74 -36.38
CA GLU A 37 -31.32 -6.42 -36.86
C GLU A 37 -30.01 -6.01 -36.15
N LYS A 38 -30.06 -5.16 -35.10
CA LYS A 38 -28.85 -4.62 -34.44
C LYS A 38 -28.62 -5.10 -33.00
N TRP A 39 -28.78 -6.40 -32.74
CA TRP A 39 -28.58 -7.02 -31.41
C TRP A 39 -27.23 -6.71 -30.76
N LEU A 40 -26.16 -6.54 -31.55
CA LEU A 40 -24.82 -6.16 -31.04
C LEU A 40 -24.81 -4.78 -30.36
N LEU A 41 -25.60 -3.82 -30.86
CA LEU A 41 -25.73 -2.49 -30.24
C LEU A 41 -26.53 -2.53 -28.94
N ILE A 42 -27.39 -3.53 -28.76
CA ILE A 42 -28.16 -3.75 -27.54
C ILE A 42 -27.29 -4.44 -26.47
N ALA A 43 -26.44 -5.38 -26.86
CA ALA A 43 -25.62 -6.17 -25.93
C ALA A 43 -24.35 -5.46 -25.44
N ALA A 44 -23.74 -4.58 -26.24
CA ALA A 44 -22.50 -3.91 -25.87
C ALA A 44 -22.60 -2.98 -24.64
N PRO A 45 -23.63 -2.10 -24.51
CA PRO A 45 -23.73 -1.22 -23.36
C PRO A 45 -23.92 -1.93 -22.01
N PRO A 46 -24.79 -2.95 -21.87
CA PRO A 46 -24.89 -3.74 -20.63
C PRO A 46 -23.58 -4.44 -20.25
N ALA A 47 -22.86 -4.99 -21.24
CA ALA A 47 -21.56 -5.61 -21.00
C ALA A 47 -20.54 -4.58 -20.49
N PHE A 48 -20.52 -3.38 -21.07
CA PHE A 48 -19.68 -2.27 -20.61
C PHE A 48 -20.05 -1.81 -19.19
N ILE A 49 -21.34 -1.61 -18.90
CA ILE A 49 -21.87 -1.26 -17.58
C ILE A 49 -21.48 -2.33 -16.55
N ALA A 50 -21.66 -3.62 -16.87
CA ALA A 50 -21.30 -4.72 -15.98
C ALA A 50 -19.78 -4.76 -15.71
N ALA A 51 -18.95 -4.61 -16.74
CA ALA A 51 -17.50 -4.55 -16.60
C ALA A 51 -17.06 -3.35 -15.74
N TYR A 52 -17.68 -2.19 -15.92
CA TYR A 52 -17.46 -0.99 -15.13
C TYR A 52 -17.83 -1.22 -13.65
N LEU A 53 -19.04 -1.70 -13.37
CA LEU A 53 -19.48 -2.00 -12.00
C LEU A 53 -18.57 -3.05 -11.33
N LEU A 54 -18.15 -4.09 -12.06
CA LEU A 54 -17.19 -5.10 -11.57
C LEU A 54 -15.83 -4.49 -11.21
N LYS A 55 -15.30 -3.58 -12.04
CA LYS A 55 -14.06 -2.83 -11.77
C LYS A 55 -14.18 -2.04 -10.45
N HIS A 56 -15.27 -1.29 -10.27
CA HIS A 56 -15.49 -0.49 -9.06
C HIS A 56 -15.76 -1.35 -7.83
N PHE A 57 -16.48 -2.46 -7.99
CA PHE A 57 -16.72 -3.41 -6.90
C PHE A 57 -15.42 -4.04 -6.41
N ARG A 58 -14.50 -4.40 -7.32
CA ARG A 58 -13.15 -4.89 -6.95
C ARG A 58 -12.38 -3.86 -6.16
N VAL A 59 -12.40 -2.59 -6.57
CA VAL A 59 -11.73 -1.50 -5.83
C VAL A 59 -12.35 -1.30 -4.46
N ALA A 60 -13.69 -1.22 -4.36
CA ALA A 60 -14.38 -1.09 -3.09
C ALA A 60 -14.09 -2.27 -2.16
N SER A 61 -14.03 -3.49 -2.71
CA SER A 61 -13.64 -4.69 -1.97
C SER A 61 -12.21 -4.58 -1.44
N GLN A 62 -11.26 -4.12 -2.25
CA GLN A 62 -9.87 -3.89 -1.82
C GLN A 62 -9.76 -2.84 -0.70
N LEU A 63 -10.57 -1.78 -0.76
CA LEU A 63 -10.61 -0.73 0.26
C LEU A 63 -11.30 -1.18 1.54
N VAL A 64 -12.21 -2.15 1.47
CA VAL A 64 -12.89 -2.70 2.66
C VAL A 64 -12.11 -3.86 3.26
N SER A 65 -11.37 -4.62 2.46
CA SER A 65 -10.48 -5.69 2.91
C SER A 65 -9.28 -5.15 3.70
N THR A 66 -8.33 -6.02 3.99
CA THR A 66 -7.05 -5.67 4.61
C THR A 66 -6.33 -4.59 3.80
N LYS A 67 -5.97 -3.49 4.45
CA LYS A 67 -5.27 -2.36 3.83
C LYS A 67 -3.78 -2.63 3.85
N HIS A 68 -3.13 -2.46 2.71
CA HIS A 68 -1.69 -2.59 2.58
C HIS A 68 -1.05 -1.21 2.58
N LEU A 69 -0.31 -0.88 3.64
CA LEU A 69 0.22 0.46 3.90
C LEU A 69 1.74 0.46 3.70
N PRO A 70 2.27 1.18 2.68
CA PRO A 70 3.72 1.34 2.52
C PRO A 70 4.24 2.29 3.60
N LEU A 71 5.15 1.82 4.44
CA LEU A 71 5.81 2.59 5.49
C LEU A 71 7.30 2.68 5.17
N ILE A 72 7.78 3.88 4.84
CA ILE A 72 9.13 4.07 4.30
C ILE A 72 9.91 4.98 5.22
N PHE A 73 10.88 4.41 5.92
CA PHE A 73 11.79 5.18 6.77
C PHE A 73 13.03 5.55 5.98
N THR A 74 13.29 6.85 5.85
CA THR A 74 14.43 7.36 5.11
C THR A 74 15.26 8.31 5.95
N VAL A 75 16.57 8.07 6.00
CA VAL A 75 17.55 8.90 6.73
C VAL A 75 18.77 9.15 5.85
N GLY A 76 19.23 10.39 5.77
CA GLY A 76 20.48 10.73 5.05
C GLY A 76 20.32 10.81 3.53
N ARG A 77 19.11 11.07 3.03
CA ARG A 77 18.79 11.06 1.58
C ARG A 77 17.89 12.24 1.20
N PRO A 78 17.97 12.75 -0.04
CA PRO A 78 17.09 13.81 -0.52
C PRO A 78 15.64 13.32 -0.67
N ILE A 79 14.68 14.24 -0.57
CA ILE A 79 13.23 13.92 -0.68
C ILE A 79 12.84 13.26 -2.00
N LYS A 80 13.56 13.57 -3.09
CA LYS A 80 13.34 12.96 -4.42
C LYS A 80 13.52 11.44 -4.38
N ASP A 81 14.46 10.94 -3.59
CA ASP A 81 14.69 9.50 -3.45
C ASP A 81 13.54 8.81 -2.73
N VAL A 82 12.84 9.51 -1.81
CA VAL A 82 11.69 8.99 -1.08
C VAL A 82 10.52 8.72 -2.02
N GLN A 83 10.29 9.60 -2.99
CA GLN A 83 9.22 9.42 -3.99
C GLN A 83 9.49 8.21 -4.88
N ASN A 84 10.71 8.07 -5.40
CA ASN A 84 11.12 6.89 -6.18
C ASN A 84 11.00 5.59 -5.35
N ALA A 85 11.40 5.65 -4.08
CA ALA A 85 11.25 4.53 -3.16
C ALA A 85 9.78 4.17 -2.93
N LEU A 86 8.88 5.16 -2.85
CA LEU A 86 7.44 4.93 -2.72
C LEU A 86 6.83 4.23 -3.93
N GLU A 87 7.20 4.63 -5.14
CA GLU A 87 6.72 3.98 -6.36
C GLU A 87 7.18 2.51 -6.42
N THR A 88 8.47 2.28 -6.15
CA THR A 88 9.07 0.93 -6.12
C THR A 88 8.43 0.06 -5.02
N ALA A 89 8.18 0.65 -3.85
CA ALA A 89 7.49 -0.01 -2.75
C ALA A 89 6.05 -0.41 -3.13
N GLN A 90 5.29 0.50 -3.74
CA GLN A 90 3.92 0.20 -4.19
C GLN A 90 3.88 -0.90 -5.24
N ALA A 91 4.84 -0.93 -6.16
CA ALA A 91 4.98 -2.01 -7.14
C ALA A 91 5.22 -3.36 -6.44
N SER A 92 6.15 -3.41 -5.49
CA SER A 92 6.50 -4.63 -4.74
C SER A 92 5.34 -5.13 -3.86
N ILE A 93 4.55 -4.22 -3.27
CA ILE A 93 3.33 -4.58 -2.56
C ILE A 93 2.28 -5.12 -3.53
N THR A 94 2.12 -4.47 -4.68
CA THR A 94 1.16 -4.89 -5.71
C THR A 94 1.47 -6.29 -6.20
N GLU A 95 2.74 -6.60 -6.42
CA GLU A 95 3.19 -7.93 -6.82
C GLU A 95 2.90 -8.97 -5.74
N LEU A 96 3.24 -8.69 -4.48
CA LEU A 96 3.06 -9.63 -3.38
C LEU A 96 1.58 -9.87 -3.01
N THR A 97 0.70 -8.89 -3.21
CA THR A 97 -0.65 -8.87 -2.60
C THR A 97 -1.79 -8.63 -3.58
N GLY A 98 -1.50 -8.14 -4.80
CA GLY A 98 -2.50 -7.68 -5.76
C GLY A 98 -3.18 -6.35 -5.39
N PHE A 99 -2.80 -5.72 -4.28
CA PHE A 99 -3.39 -4.46 -3.83
C PHE A 99 -2.90 -3.28 -4.67
N LYS A 100 -3.84 -2.52 -5.27
CA LYS A 100 -3.54 -1.39 -6.18
C LYS A 100 -4.16 -0.06 -5.74
N ALA A 101 -4.95 -0.05 -4.67
CA ALA A 101 -5.81 1.08 -4.30
C ALA A 101 -5.11 2.17 -3.45
N PHE A 102 -3.77 2.32 -3.53
CA PHE A 102 -3.00 3.22 -2.65
C PHE A 102 -3.49 4.68 -2.67
N ARG A 103 -3.70 5.26 -3.87
CA ARG A 103 -4.18 6.64 -4.02
C ARG A 103 -5.61 6.82 -3.51
N LYS A 104 -6.45 5.78 -3.65
CA LYS A 104 -7.85 5.83 -3.20
C LYS A 104 -7.98 5.77 -1.69
N VAL A 105 -7.08 5.06 -1.00
CA VAL A 105 -7.00 5.09 0.48
C VAL A 105 -6.82 6.52 0.97
N GLU A 106 -5.88 7.26 0.40
CA GLU A 106 -5.60 8.65 0.75
C GLU A 106 -6.85 9.53 0.64
N LYS A 107 -7.50 9.49 -0.53
CA LYS A 107 -8.65 10.32 -0.86
C LYS A 107 -9.89 9.98 -0.02
N ILE A 108 -10.17 8.70 0.18
CA ILE A 108 -11.41 8.25 0.83
C ILE A 108 -11.38 8.46 2.35
N PHE A 109 -10.19 8.32 2.95
CA PHE A 109 -10.00 8.48 4.38
C PHE A 109 -9.45 9.86 4.75
N ASP A 110 -9.22 10.74 3.77
CA ASP A 110 -8.68 12.09 3.97
C ASP A 110 -7.40 12.09 4.83
N VAL A 111 -6.51 11.15 4.52
CA VAL A 111 -5.24 10.96 5.24
C VAL A 111 -4.09 11.38 4.37
N ARG A 112 -3.07 12.05 4.92
CA ARG A 112 -1.88 12.41 4.15
C ARG A 112 -0.90 11.24 4.10
N ARG A 113 -0.47 10.85 2.89
CA ARG A 113 0.54 9.79 2.71
C ARG A 113 1.88 10.11 3.33
N ASP A 114 2.22 11.39 3.49
CA ASP A 114 3.47 11.84 4.09
C ASP A 114 3.67 11.32 5.53
N PHE A 115 2.58 11.02 6.24
CA PHE A 115 2.65 10.39 7.56
C PHE A 115 3.23 8.97 7.56
N LEU A 116 3.21 8.30 6.40
CA LEU A 116 3.81 6.99 6.20
C LEU A 116 5.22 7.07 5.60
N LEU A 117 5.76 8.28 5.42
CA LEU A 117 7.08 8.51 4.84
C LEU A 117 8.00 9.27 5.82
N PRO A 118 8.29 8.76 7.03
CA PRO A 118 9.23 9.43 7.93
C PRO A 118 10.59 9.67 7.26
N HIS A 119 10.93 10.94 7.09
CA HIS A 119 12.09 11.37 6.33
C HIS A 119 12.94 12.34 7.14
N LYS A 120 14.26 12.12 7.13
CA LYS A 120 15.26 13.06 7.60
C LYS A 120 16.37 13.14 6.55
N GLU A 121 16.56 14.33 5.96
CA GLU A 121 17.60 14.50 4.93
C GLU A 121 19.01 14.37 5.50
N ARG A 122 19.23 14.90 6.71
CA ARG A 122 20.50 14.77 7.43
C ARG A 122 20.65 13.40 8.09
N ARG A 123 21.90 13.00 8.32
CA ARG A 123 22.22 11.84 9.16
C ARG A 123 21.82 12.11 10.61
N LEU A 124 21.52 11.05 11.35
CA LEU A 124 21.22 11.11 12.78
C LEU A 124 22.54 10.96 13.53
N GLU A 125 23.10 12.07 13.99
CA GLU A 125 24.44 12.11 14.59
C GLU A 125 24.39 12.11 16.13
N LYS A 126 23.35 12.71 16.71
CA LYS A 126 23.16 12.83 18.16
C LYS A 126 22.06 11.89 18.64
N ASP A 127 22.15 11.44 19.88
CA ASP A 127 21.15 10.55 20.50
C ASP A 127 19.73 11.18 20.50
N ASP A 128 19.65 12.49 20.71
CA ASP A 128 18.38 13.23 20.65
C ASP A 128 17.78 13.19 19.24
N ASP A 129 18.59 13.28 18.17
CA ASP A 129 18.10 13.21 16.78
C ASP A 129 17.44 11.85 16.50
N TRP A 130 18.00 10.78 17.04
CA TRP A 130 17.44 9.43 16.94
C TRP A 130 16.12 9.32 17.67
N THR A 131 16.07 9.81 18.90
CA THR A 131 14.86 9.77 19.74
C THR A 131 13.74 10.54 19.09
N ASP A 132 14.00 11.79 18.67
CA ASP A 132 13.04 12.65 18.00
C ASP A 132 12.52 12.00 16.72
N TYR A 133 13.42 11.48 15.88
CA TYR A 133 13.01 10.83 14.62
C TYR A 133 12.07 9.64 14.86
N ILE A 134 12.37 8.80 15.86
CA ILE A 134 11.54 7.64 16.19
C ILE A 134 10.19 8.07 16.77
N VAL A 135 10.18 9.04 17.70
CA VAL A 135 8.97 9.56 18.33
C VAL A 135 8.05 10.21 17.29
N ASP A 136 8.60 11.07 16.43
CA ASP A 136 7.87 11.71 15.33
C ASP A 136 7.31 10.68 14.37
N SER A 137 8.11 9.67 14.01
CA SER A 137 7.66 8.58 13.15
C SER A 137 6.48 7.83 13.76
N GLN A 138 6.56 7.48 15.06
CA GLN A 138 5.47 6.80 15.75
C GLN A 138 4.22 7.66 15.83
N HIS A 139 4.37 8.96 16.09
CA HIS A 139 3.26 9.90 16.15
C HIS A 139 2.54 9.99 14.80
N ASN A 140 3.29 10.20 13.72
CA ASN A 140 2.77 10.27 12.35
C ASN A 140 2.05 8.98 11.95
N ILE A 141 2.67 7.82 12.21
CA ILE A 141 2.06 6.52 11.92
C ILE A 141 0.78 6.35 12.72
N ARG A 142 0.75 6.70 14.01
CA ARG A 142 -0.45 6.60 14.84
C ARG A 142 -1.59 7.46 14.28
N GLN A 143 -1.32 8.73 13.96
CA GLN A 143 -2.31 9.63 13.36
C GLN A 143 -2.91 9.06 12.06
N PHE A 144 -2.07 8.47 11.21
CA PHE A 144 -2.53 7.82 9.99
C PHE A 144 -3.38 6.59 10.29
N VAL A 145 -2.93 5.75 11.23
CA VAL A 145 -3.54 4.45 11.54
C VAL A 145 -4.90 4.61 12.19
N ASP A 146 -5.07 5.61 13.05
CA ASP A 146 -6.33 5.89 13.73
C ASP A 146 -7.39 6.41 12.75
N SER A 147 -6.95 7.08 11.67
CA SER A 147 -7.82 7.61 10.62
C SER A 147 -8.27 6.55 9.59
N VAL A 148 -7.51 5.47 9.41
CA VAL A 148 -7.86 4.40 8.46
C VAL A 148 -8.54 3.23 9.19
N PRO A 149 -9.83 2.93 8.95
CA PRO A 149 -10.53 1.85 9.64
C PRO A 149 -10.19 0.46 9.10
N GLY A 150 -10.35 -0.55 9.96
CA GLY A 150 -10.24 -1.97 9.60
C GLY A 150 -8.82 -2.55 9.74
N GLU A 151 -8.66 -3.76 9.22
CA GLU A 151 -7.40 -4.50 9.30
C GLU A 151 -6.33 -3.89 8.40
N LYS A 152 -5.09 -3.84 8.89
CA LYS A 152 -3.95 -3.22 8.22
C LYS A 152 -2.75 -4.17 8.21
N VAL A 153 -2.02 -4.16 7.11
CA VAL A 153 -0.69 -4.77 6.97
C VAL A 153 0.28 -3.67 6.59
N TYR A 154 1.31 -3.49 7.42
CA TYR A 154 2.36 -2.51 7.20
C TYR A 154 3.48 -3.12 6.37
N HIS A 155 3.80 -2.51 5.25
CA HIS A 155 4.90 -2.92 4.39
C HIS A 155 6.05 -1.98 4.69
N VAL A 156 7.04 -2.47 5.44
CA VAL A 156 8.14 -1.66 5.99
C VAL A 156 9.32 -1.69 5.04
N PHE A 157 9.72 -0.51 4.58
CA PHE A 157 10.86 -0.26 3.73
C PHE A 157 11.85 0.63 4.47
N LEU A 158 13.13 0.28 4.41
CA LEU A 158 14.18 0.96 5.13
C LEU A 158 15.21 1.50 4.14
N TYR A 159 15.40 2.82 4.16
CA TYR A 159 16.42 3.50 3.39
C TYR A 159 17.28 4.36 4.31
N GLY A 160 18.12 3.65 5.09
CA GLY A 160 18.95 4.25 6.13
C GLY A 160 19.94 3.23 6.70
N PRO A 161 20.67 3.61 7.77
CA PRO A 161 21.66 2.73 8.40
C PRO A 161 21.01 1.52 9.10
N ALA A 162 21.77 0.43 9.24
CA ALA A 162 21.28 -0.79 9.90
C ALA A 162 20.86 -0.57 11.38
N SER A 163 21.49 0.39 12.07
CA SER A 163 21.09 0.79 13.42
C SER A 163 19.66 1.32 13.48
N LEU A 164 19.19 2.00 12.44
CA LEU A 164 17.79 2.44 12.33
C LEU A 164 16.86 1.24 12.23
N ALA A 165 17.20 0.24 11.42
CA ALA A 165 16.41 -0.98 11.29
C ALA A 165 16.27 -1.68 12.66
N LEU A 166 17.36 -1.75 13.43
CA LEU A 166 17.38 -2.33 14.77
C LEU A 166 16.48 -1.56 15.75
N GLY A 167 16.64 -0.23 15.80
CA GLY A 167 15.84 0.64 16.67
C GLY A 167 14.35 0.58 16.35
N LEU A 168 13.99 0.64 15.07
CA LEU A 168 12.61 0.46 14.62
C LEU A 168 12.07 -0.92 15.00
N GLY A 169 12.87 -1.98 14.82
CA GLY A 169 12.51 -3.33 15.23
C GLY A 169 12.17 -3.44 16.72
N ALA A 170 12.94 -2.79 17.59
CA ALA A 170 12.69 -2.75 19.03
C ALA A 170 11.37 -2.03 19.38
N VAL A 171 11.07 -0.95 18.67
CA VAL A 171 9.93 -0.06 18.98
C VAL A 171 8.61 -0.57 18.41
N PHE A 172 8.63 -1.00 17.15
CA PHE A 172 7.45 -1.48 16.40
C PHE A 172 7.21 -2.99 16.57
N GLY A 173 8.16 -3.72 17.15
CA GLY A 173 8.20 -5.18 17.17
C GLY A 173 6.91 -5.87 17.63
N SER A 174 6.43 -6.81 16.80
CA SER A 174 5.30 -7.73 17.06
C SER A 174 3.91 -7.13 17.35
N LYS A 175 3.74 -5.80 17.28
CA LYS A 175 2.45 -5.14 17.56
C LYS A 175 1.47 -5.18 16.37
N HIS A 176 2.01 -5.24 15.15
CA HIS A 176 1.22 -5.08 13.93
C HIS A 176 1.60 -6.10 12.86
N LYS A 177 0.63 -6.52 12.05
CA LYS A 177 0.88 -7.35 10.86
C LYS A 177 1.76 -6.57 9.91
N MET A 178 2.92 -7.11 9.58
CA MET A 178 3.87 -6.41 8.73
C MET A 178 4.64 -7.34 7.80
N VAL A 179 5.13 -6.77 6.72
CA VAL A 179 6.09 -7.38 5.81
C VAL A 179 7.28 -6.43 5.72
N ILE A 180 8.48 -6.92 5.96
CA ILE A 180 9.72 -6.15 5.90
C ILE A 180 10.40 -6.45 4.57
N TYR A 181 10.85 -5.39 3.91
CA TYR A 181 11.51 -5.45 2.60
C TYR A 181 12.96 -5.03 2.71
N GLN A 182 13.80 -5.64 1.89
CA GLN A 182 15.17 -5.23 1.65
C GLN A 182 15.31 -4.79 0.19
N ARG A 183 16.08 -3.73 -0.04
CA ARG A 183 16.42 -3.31 -1.40
C ARG A 183 17.62 -4.11 -1.90
N LEU A 184 17.44 -4.88 -2.96
CA LEU A 184 18.47 -5.66 -3.64
C LEU A 184 18.39 -5.32 -5.14
N ASP A 185 19.52 -4.97 -5.75
CA ASP A 185 19.62 -4.65 -7.19
C ASP A 185 18.60 -3.62 -7.70
N GLY A 186 18.23 -2.67 -6.84
CA GLY A 186 17.29 -1.59 -7.16
C GLY A 186 15.84 -1.91 -6.82
N GLU A 187 15.47 -3.16 -6.60
CA GLU A 187 14.12 -3.65 -6.30
C GLU A 187 13.93 -3.98 -4.82
N TYR A 188 12.69 -4.02 -4.34
CA TYR A 188 12.38 -4.38 -2.97
C TYR A 188 11.88 -5.81 -2.86
N THR A 189 12.66 -6.68 -2.23
CA THR A 189 12.29 -8.08 -1.98
C THR A 189 11.80 -8.26 -0.54
N PRO A 190 10.68 -8.96 -0.30
CA PRO A 190 10.21 -9.25 1.05
C PRO A 190 11.15 -10.25 1.75
N VAL A 191 11.71 -9.85 2.89
CA VAL A 191 12.64 -10.69 3.67
C VAL A 191 11.99 -11.30 4.90
N ILE A 192 11.02 -10.61 5.50
CA ILE A 192 10.29 -11.09 6.68
C ILE A 192 8.81 -10.84 6.47
N ASP A 193 8.00 -11.90 6.56
CA ASP A 193 6.54 -11.84 6.48
C ASP A 193 5.92 -12.24 7.81
N LEU A 194 5.31 -11.28 8.50
CA LEU A 194 4.64 -11.45 9.79
C LEU A 194 3.12 -11.30 9.68
N ARG A 195 2.54 -11.42 8.48
CA ARG A 195 1.08 -11.29 8.28
C ARG A 195 0.28 -12.36 9.04
N LYS A 196 0.81 -13.58 9.10
CA LYS A 196 0.15 -14.74 9.74
C LYS A 196 0.58 -14.96 11.19
N ASN A 197 1.86 -14.79 11.50
CA ASN A 197 2.41 -15.03 12.84
C ASN A 197 3.39 -13.91 13.24
N LEU A 198 2.89 -12.97 14.07
CA LEU A 198 3.66 -11.83 14.58
C LEU A 198 4.84 -12.22 15.46
N ARG A 199 4.75 -13.39 16.11
CA ARG A 199 5.76 -13.89 17.05
C ARG A 199 6.79 -14.78 16.39
N ARG A 200 6.72 -15.02 15.07
CA ARG A 200 7.67 -15.87 14.34
C ARG A 200 9.12 -15.47 14.60
N ILE A 201 9.42 -14.17 14.64
CA ILE A 201 10.76 -13.64 14.90
C ILE A 201 11.26 -13.83 16.34
N LYS A 202 10.37 -14.17 17.28
CA LYS A 202 10.70 -14.46 18.69
C LYS A 202 10.84 -15.96 18.94
N GLN A 203 10.48 -16.79 17.97
CA GLN A 203 10.59 -18.23 18.11
C GLN A 203 12.06 -18.64 17.87
N PRO A 204 12.62 -19.52 18.72
CA PRO A 204 13.95 -20.05 18.47
C PRO A 204 13.95 -20.77 17.12
N LEU A 205 15.01 -20.58 16.34
CA LEU A 205 15.21 -21.32 15.11
C LEU A 205 15.47 -22.79 15.47
N VAL A 206 14.66 -23.69 14.91
CA VAL A 206 14.82 -25.14 15.11
C VAL A 206 16.08 -25.63 14.39
N GLU A 207 16.44 -24.99 13.27
CA GLU A 207 17.63 -25.31 12.48
C GLU A 207 18.46 -24.06 12.22
N HIS A 208 19.76 -24.15 12.48
CA HIS A 208 20.73 -23.09 12.21
C HIS A 208 21.33 -23.33 10.82
N LYS A 209 21.14 -22.37 9.89
CA LYS A 209 21.85 -22.37 8.61
C LYS A 209 23.16 -21.61 8.78
N TYR A 210 24.27 -22.34 8.68
CA TYR A 210 25.60 -21.76 8.66
C TYR A 210 25.97 -21.40 7.23
N ILE A 211 26.61 -20.24 7.05
CA ILE A 211 27.20 -19.83 5.78
C ILE A 211 28.70 -19.90 5.98
N THR A 212 29.38 -20.78 5.27
CA THR A 212 30.84 -20.84 5.28
C THR A 212 31.36 -19.70 4.41
N VAL A 213 31.96 -18.69 5.02
CA VAL A 213 32.61 -17.59 4.30
C VAL A 213 34.09 -17.91 4.23
N SER A 214 34.60 -18.20 3.04
CA SER A 214 36.04 -18.31 2.80
C SER A 214 36.65 -16.92 2.76
N GLU A 215 37.60 -16.64 3.66
CA GLU A 215 38.36 -15.38 3.60
C GLU A 215 39.19 -15.33 2.31
N PRO A 216 39.26 -14.18 1.62
CA PRO A 216 40.19 -14.00 0.52
C PRO A 216 41.62 -14.11 1.07
N GLN A 217 42.41 -15.03 0.52
CA GLN A 217 43.85 -15.12 0.82
C GLN A 217 44.49 -13.78 0.47
N ARG A 218 45.07 -13.11 1.48
CA ARG A 218 45.84 -11.87 1.32
C ARG A 218 47.23 -12.14 0.77
#